data_AF-A0A924SDR7-F1
#
_entry.id   AF-A0A924SDR7-F1
#
_cell.length_a   1.000
_cell.length_b   1.000
_cell.length_c   1.000
_cell.angle_alpha   90.00
_cell.angle_beta   90.00
_cell.angle_gamma   90.00
#
_symmetry.space_group_name_H-M   'P 1'
#
loop_
_entity.id
_entity.type
_entity.pdbx_description
1 polymer ?
#
loop_
_entity_poly.entity_id
_entity_poly.type
_entity_poly.pdbx_seq_one_letter_code
_entity_poly.pdbx_strand_id
1 'polypeptide(L)'
;SFDRLHADMLAHMQGRDYFVQDLFAGADPIHRVDVRMVTELAWHGLFIRHMLRRPTGAELVSFNPDWTVINCPSFKADPVRHGCRTETVIALNFDKRLILIGNTAYAGENKKAVFTLLNYLLPEKGVMPMHCSANHAIGNPVDTAVFFGLSGTGKTTLSADPSRTLIGDDEHGWSDRGSFNFEGGCYAKTINLNAEAEPEIYRTTHTFGTVVENMVFDPETLELNFEDDSLTANTRCAYPLEYISNASATGLGGHPKNIVMLTCDAFGVLPPIARLTPAQAMYHFLSGFTSKVAGTEQGVTEPQPTFSTCFGAPFMPRRPEVYGKLLQAKIAKHGATCWLVNTGWTGGAYGTGQRMPIKATRALLTAALDGTLAGGVFRRDPNFGFEVPVEVPGVDAKLLNPRATWADGAAYDRQAAKLVGMFADNFGQYVPFIDDDVKAAAIG
;
A
#
# COMPACT_ATOMS: atom_id res chain seq x y z
N SER A 1 -15.86 -27.21 7.54
CA SER A 1 -16.43 -26.18 6.65
C SER A 1 -15.61 -26.02 5.38
N PHE A 2 -14.33 -25.64 5.49
CA PHE A 2 -13.42 -25.52 4.33
C PHE A 2 -13.42 -26.74 3.40
N ASP A 3 -13.35 -27.96 3.95
CA ASP A 3 -13.32 -29.18 3.14
C ASP A 3 -14.59 -29.41 2.30
N ARG A 4 -15.75 -28.98 2.82
CA ARG A 4 -17.01 -29.02 2.05
C ARG A 4 -17.01 -27.98 0.94
N LEU A 5 -16.56 -26.76 1.24
CA LEU A 5 -16.40 -25.70 0.24
C LEU A 5 -15.46 -26.15 -0.88
N HIS A 6 -14.29 -26.71 -0.53
CA HIS A 6 -13.32 -27.21 -1.48
C HIS A 6 -13.92 -28.32 -2.37
N ALA A 7 -14.57 -29.32 -1.76
CA ALA A 7 -15.18 -30.43 -2.51
C ALA A 7 -16.28 -29.93 -3.48
N ASP A 8 -17.12 -29.00 -3.04
CA ASP A 8 -18.20 -28.45 -3.86
C ASP A 8 -17.65 -27.54 -4.98
N MET A 9 -16.57 -26.78 -4.73
CA MET A 9 -15.86 -26.05 -5.79
C MET A 9 -15.24 -26.99 -6.81
N LEU A 10 -14.57 -28.07 -6.39
CA LEU A 10 -14.02 -29.07 -7.31
C LEU A 10 -15.13 -29.74 -8.14
N ALA A 11 -16.29 -30.00 -7.55
CA ALA A 11 -17.46 -30.51 -8.29
C ALA A 11 -17.95 -29.49 -9.33
N HIS A 12 -18.00 -28.20 -8.99
CA HIS A 12 -18.33 -27.12 -9.94
C HIS A 12 -17.34 -27.04 -11.11
N MET A 13 -16.08 -27.40 -10.88
CA MET A 13 -15.02 -27.40 -11.91
C MET A 13 -15.10 -28.57 -12.90
N GLN A 14 -15.84 -29.64 -12.59
CA GLN A 14 -15.87 -30.83 -13.44
C GLN A 14 -16.45 -30.53 -14.83
N GLY A 15 -15.72 -30.93 -15.88
CA GLY A 15 -16.15 -30.78 -17.27
C GLY A 15 -16.06 -29.36 -17.83
N ARG A 16 -15.33 -28.45 -17.18
CA ARG A 16 -15.12 -27.07 -17.63
C ARG A 16 -13.64 -26.77 -17.87
N ASP A 17 -13.39 -25.72 -18.64
CA ASP A 17 -12.05 -25.23 -18.92
C ASP A 17 -11.57 -24.25 -17.84
N TYR A 18 -10.29 -24.35 -17.49
CA TYR A 18 -9.63 -23.48 -16.51
C TYR A 18 -8.26 -23.06 -17.03
N PHE A 19 -7.82 -21.88 -16.61
CA PHE A 19 -6.53 -21.31 -16.96
C PHE A 19 -5.58 -21.46 -15.76
N VAL A 20 -4.40 -22.01 -16.01
CA VAL A 20 -3.39 -22.25 -14.96
C VAL A 20 -2.18 -21.36 -15.19
N GLN A 21 -1.73 -20.69 -14.14
CA GLN A 21 -0.47 -19.95 -14.12
C GLN A 21 0.39 -20.40 -12.94
N ASP A 22 1.62 -20.81 -13.24
CA ASP A 22 2.65 -21.12 -12.24
C ASP A 22 3.59 -19.91 -12.12
N LEU A 23 3.62 -19.30 -10.94
CA LEU A 23 4.20 -17.98 -10.69
C LEU A 23 4.94 -17.94 -9.34
N PHE A 24 5.79 -16.93 -9.15
CA PHE A 24 6.47 -16.68 -7.88
C PHE A 24 5.91 -15.43 -7.19
N ALA A 25 5.66 -15.53 -5.90
CA ALA A 25 5.38 -14.40 -5.02
C ALA A 25 6.65 -14.07 -4.22
N GLY A 26 7.33 -12.97 -4.57
CA GLY A 26 8.64 -12.58 -4.02
C GLY A 26 9.76 -12.56 -5.05
N ALA A 27 10.45 -11.43 -5.15
CA ALA A 27 11.65 -11.27 -5.99
C ALA A 27 12.90 -11.95 -5.41
N ASP A 28 12.96 -12.06 -4.08
CA ASP A 28 14.07 -12.68 -3.37
C ASP A 28 13.95 -14.23 -3.49
N PRO A 29 14.90 -14.93 -4.14
CA PRO A 29 14.80 -16.38 -4.35
C PRO A 29 14.86 -17.24 -3.08
N ILE A 30 15.35 -16.72 -1.95
CA ILE A 30 15.36 -17.44 -0.66
C ILE A 30 13.99 -17.36 0.01
N HIS A 31 13.26 -16.28 -0.21
CA HIS A 31 12.00 -16.00 0.48
C HIS A 31 10.76 -16.10 -0.42
N ARG A 32 10.92 -16.25 -1.74
CA ARG A 32 9.81 -16.41 -2.67
C ARG A 32 8.95 -17.64 -2.33
N VAL A 33 7.68 -17.57 -2.71
CA VAL A 33 6.72 -18.66 -2.59
C VAL A 33 6.25 -19.04 -3.99
N ASP A 34 6.27 -20.33 -4.30
CA ASP A 34 5.83 -20.85 -5.59
C ASP A 34 4.29 -21.01 -5.55
N VAL A 35 3.57 -20.23 -6.38
CA VAL A 35 2.10 -20.16 -6.38
C VAL A 35 1.54 -20.66 -7.70
N ARG A 36 0.66 -21.66 -7.65
CA ARG A 36 -0.19 -22.06 -8.77
C ARG A 36 -1.54 -21.36 -8.65
N MET A 37 -1.89 -20.54 -9.63
CA MET A 37 -3.21 -19.95 -9.76
C MET A 37 -4.03 -20.75 -10.79
N VAL A 38 -5.23 -21.19 -10.39
CA VAL A 38 -6.22 -21.85 -11.24
C VAL A 38 -7.44 -20.94 -11.33
N THR A 39 -7.69 -20.36 -12.51
CA THR A 39 -8.76 -19.38 -12.72
C THR A 39 -9.79 -19.85 -13.72
N GLU A 40 -11.07 -19.58 -13.44
CA GLU A 40 -12.16 -19.83 -14.39
C GLU A 40 -12.11 -18.89 -15.59
N LEU A 41 -11.71 -17.63 -15.38
CA LEU A 41 -11.66 -16.61 -16.43
C LEU A 41 -10.24 -16.43 -16.96
N ALA A 42 -10.09 -16.33 -18.29
CA ALA A 42 -8.80 -16.12 -18.95
C ALA A 42 -8.11 -14.83 -18.51
N TRP A 43 -8.90 -13.75 -18.35
CA TRP A 43 -8.38 -12.44 -17.97
C TRP A 43 -7.90 -12.41 -16.51
N HIS A 44 -8.44 -13.24 -15.61
CA HIS A 44 -7.88 -13.43 -14.27
C HIS A 44 -6.51 -14.12 -14.34
N GLY A 45 -6.35 -15.09 -15.24
CA GLY A 45 -5.06 -15.71 -15.54
C GLY A 45 -4.04 -14.71 -16.08
N LEU A 46 -4.46 -13.83 -17.00
CA LEU A 46 -3.61 -12.73 -17.49
C LEU A 46 -3.27 -11.73 -16.38
N PHE A 47 -4.26 -11.33 -15.58
CA PHE A 47 -4.08 -10.43 -14.45
C PHE A 47 -3.01 -10.95 -13.49
N ILE A 48 -3.14 -12.19 -13.01
CA ILE A 48 -2.18 -12.71 -12.03
C ILE A 48 -0.79 -12.90 -12.66
N ARG A 49 -0.72 -13.21 -13.96
CA ARG A 49 0.53 -13.31 -14.71
C ARG A 49 1.29 -11.99 -14.76
N HIS A 50 0.58 -10.85 -14.74
CA HIS A 50 1.19 -9.54 -14.58
C HIS A 50 1.56 -9.26 -13.13
N MET A 51 0.68 -9.63 -12.18
CA MET A 51 0.88 -9.27 -10.77
C MET A 51 1.96 -10.08 -10.06
N LEU A 52 2.17 -11.35 -10.40
CA LEU A 52 3.22 -12.18 -9.82
C LEU A 52 4.38 -12.38 -10.80
N ARG A 53 5.50 -12.89 -10.29
CA ARG A 53 6.73 -13.04 -11.07
C ARG A 53 6.68 -14.30 -11.91
N ARG A 54 7.05 -14.16 -13.18
CA ARG A 54 7.03 -15.25 -14.16
C ARG A 54 8.31 -16.09 -14.03
N PRO A 55 8.20 -17.40 -13.79
CA PRO A 55 9.35 -18.30 -13.86
C PRO A 55 9.91 -18.36 -15.28
N THR A 56 11.20 -18.62 -15.39
CA THR A 56 11.83 -18.95 -16.68
C THR A 56 11.32 -20.31 -17.19
N GLY A 57 11.49 -20.57 -18.49
CA GLY A 57 11.11 -21.87 -19.06
C GLY A 57 11.79 -23.07 -18.36
N ALA A 58 13.04 -22.89 -17.90
CA ALA A 58 13.76 -23.92 -17.14
C ALA A 58 13.16 -24.14 -15.75
N GLU A 59 12.78 -23.07 -15.05
CA GLU A 59 12.13 -23.16 -13.73
C GLU A 59 10.76 -23.83 -13.82
N LEU A 60 10.02 -23.63 -14.93
CA LEU A 60 8.72 -24.26 -15.14
C LEU A 60 8.78 -25.79 -15.28
N VAL A 61 9.87 -26.34 -15.83
CA VAL A 61 10.02 -27.79 -16.02
C VAL A 61 9.99 -28.54 -14.69
N SER A 62 10.51 -27.93 -13.62
CA SER A 62 10.56 -28.50 -12.27
C SER A 62 9.65 -27.79 -11.27
N PHE A 63 8.70 -26.97 -11.74
CA PHE A 63 7.85 -26.17 -10.87
C PHE A 63 6.93 -27.06 -10.03
N ASN A 64 7.00 -26.90 -8.71
CA ASN A 64 6.12 -27.57 -7.77
C ASN A 64 5.54 -26.51 -6.82
N PRO A 65 4.23 -26.19 -6.92
CA PRO A 65 3.66 -25.11 -6.14
C PRO A 65 3.76 -25.39 -4.64
N ASP A 66 4.26 -24.41 -3.89
CA ASP A 66 4.11 -24.38 -2.43
C ASP A 66 2.65 -24.17 -2.04
N TRP A 67 1.95 -23.35 -2.83
CA TRP A 67 0.57 -22.94 -2.60
C TRP A 67 -0.26 -22.99 -3.88
N THR A 68 -1.53 -23.35 -3.76
CA THR A 68 -2.50 -23.27 -4.85
C THR A 68 -3.61 -22.29 -4.51
N VAL A 69 -4.03 -21.50 -5.49
CA VAL A 69 -5.20 -20.62 -5.41
C VAL A 69 -6.19 -21.06 -6.49
N ILE A 70 -7.43 -21.33 -6.10
CA ILE A 70 -8.53 -21.68 -7.00
C ILE A 70 -9.54 -20.54 -6.97
N ASN A 71 -9.75 -19.90 -8.12
CA ASN A 71 -10.71 -18.82 -8.29
C ASN A 71 -11.81 -19.21 -9.28
N CYS A 72 -13.03 -19.34 -8.75
CA CYS A 72 -14.26 -19.63 -9.49
C CYS A 72 -15.30 -18.52 -9.26
N PRO A 73 -15.22 -17.37 -9.98
CA PRO A 73 -16.17 -16.29 -9.85
C PRO A 73 -17.63 -16.69 -10.09
N SER A 74 -17.92 -17.78 -10.83
CA SER A 74 -19.29 -18.26 -11.02
C SER A 74 -19.79 -19.22 -9.93
N PHE A 75 -18.90 -19.67 -9.05
CA PHE A 75 -19.28 -20.53 -7.93
C PHE A 75 -19.87 -19.70 -6.79
N LYS A 76 -21.10 -20.01 -6.37
CA LYS A 76 -21.75 -19.40 -5.22
C LYS A 76 -21.66 -20.33 -4.01
N ALA A 77 -21.07 -19.83 -2.92
CA ALA A 77 -21.06 -20.57 -1.67
C ALA A 77 -22.46 -20.61 -1.06
N ASP A 78 -22.78 -21.69 -0.37
CA ASP A 78 -23.96 -21.81 0.49
C ASP A 78 -23.55 -21.40 1.92
N PRO A 79 -24.05 -20.25 2.44
CA PRO A 79 -23.68 -19.75 3.76
C PRO A 79 -23.83 -20.76 4.90
N VAL A 80 -24.91 -21.55 4.88
CA VAL A 80 -25.22 -22.50 5.94
C VAL A 80 -24.33 -23.73 5.82
N ARG A 81 -24.19 -24.28 4.62
CA ARG A 81 -23.42 -25.51 4.38
C ARG A 81 -21.91 -25.28 4.50
N HIS A 82 -21.41 -24.18 3.94
CA HIS A 82 -19.99 -23.83 3.90
C HIS A 82 -19.54 -23.02 5.10
N GLY A 83 -20.47 -22.51 5.93
CA GLY A 83 -20.14 -21.74 7.13
C GLY A 83 -19.53 -20.37 6.80
N CYS A 84 -20.00 -19.74 5.71
CA CYS A 84 -19.60 -18.41 5.29
C CYS A 84 -20.71 -17.39 5.57
N ARG A 85 -20.36 -16.09 5.56
CA ARG A 85 -21.30 -14.99 5.84
C ARG A 85 -22.28 -14.75 4.69
N THR A 86 -21.79 -14.87 3.45
CA THR A 86 -22.53 -14.60 2.21
C THR A 86 -22.16 -15.65 1.15
N GLU A 87 -22.75 -15.57 -0.03
CA GLU A 87 -22.40 -16.44 -1.17
C GLU A 87 -20.98 -16.18 -1.71
N THR A 88 -20.39 -15.02 -1.40
CA THR A 88 -19.01 -14.66 -1.71
C THR A 88 -18.08 -15.13 -0.61
N VAL A 89 -17.01 -15.84 -1.01
CA VAL A 89 -16.06 -16.43 -0.07
C VAL A 89 -14.63 -16.29 -0.58
N ILE A 90 -13.75 -15.89 0.32
CA ILE A 90 -12.30 -15.93 0.16
C ILE A 90 -11.77 -16.66 1.38
N ALA A 91 -11.34 -17.91 1.21
CA ALA A 91 -10.95 -18.80 2.30
C ALA A 91 -9.52 -19.30 2.12
N LEU A 92 -8.68 -19.08 3.13
CA LEU A 92 -7.30 -19.52 3.16
C LEU A 92 -7.17 -20.68 4.17
N ASN A 93 -6.54 -21.78 3.76
CA ASN A 93 -6.20 -22.90 4.63
C ASN A 93 -4.68 -23.14 4.59
N PHE A 94 -4.02 -22.85 5.71
CA PHE A 94 -2.56 -22.93 5.84
C PHE A 94 -2.02 -24.35 5.93
N ASP A 95 -2.76 -25.27 6.54
CA ASP A 95 -2.36 -26.68 6.62
C ASP A 95 -2.41 -27.35 5.25
N LYS A 96 -3.45 -27.04 4.46
CA LYS A 96 -3.63 -27.55 3.10
C LYS A 96 -2.90 -26.73 2.03
N ARG A 97 -2.33 -25.58 2.40
CA ARG A 97 -1.69 -24.62 1.48
C ARG A 97 -2.56 -24.27 0.28
N LEU A 98 -3.84 -24.01 0.55
CA LEU A 98 -4.87 -23.79 -0.45
C LEU A 98 -5.65 -22.53 -0.15
N ILE A 99 -5.91 -21.73 -1.20
CA ILE A 99 -6.79 -20.57 -1.16
C ILE A 99 -7.96 -20.79 -2.13
N LEU A 100 -9.17 -20.52 -1.68
CA LEU A 100 -10.41 -20.66 -2.43
C LEU A 100 -11.11 -19.31 -2.55
N ILE A 101 -11.42 -18.90 -3.78
CA ILE A 101 -12.13 -17.65 -4.10
C ILE A 101 -13.39 -18.01 -4.91
N GLY A 102 -14.55 -17.55 -4.44
CA GLY A 102 -15.86 -17.82 -5.06
C GLY A 102 -16.78 -16.60 -5.05
N ASN A 103 -17.61 -16.48 -6.09
CA ASN A 103 -18.64 -15.44 -6.27
C ASN A 103 -18.10 -14.01 -6.17
N THR A 104 -16.94 -13.77 -6.80
CA THR A 104 -16.37 -12.44 -7.00
C THR A 104 -15.48 -12.43 -8.23
N ALA A 105 -15.71 -11.49 -9.14
CA ALA A 105 -14.88 -11.27 -10.33
C ALA A 105 -13.80 -10.21 -10.11
N TYR A 106 -13.75 -9.58 -8.94
CA TYR A 106 -12.77 -8.54 -8.63
C TYR A 106 -11.36 -9.14 -8.55
N ALA A 107 -10.47 -8.73 -9.47
CA ALA A 107 -9.15 -9.33 -9.59
C ALA A 107 -8.25 -9.06 -8.37
N GLY A 108 -8.54 -7.99 -7.62
CA GLY A 108 -7.84 -7.66 -6.39
C GLY A 108 -7.85 -8.77 -5.34
N GLU A 109 -8.84 -9.66 -5.33
CA GLU A 109 -8.87 -10.82 -4.43
C GLU A 109 -7.72 -11.80 -4.72
N ASN A 110 -7.39 -12.02 -5.99
CA ASN A 110 -6.26 -12.87 -6.39
C ASN A 110 -4.93 -12.32 -5.86
N LYS A 111 -4.72 -11.01 -6.01
CA LYS A 111 -3.53 -10.29 -5.52
C LYS A 111 -3.46 -10.34 -3.99
N LYS A 112 -4.51 -9.85 -3.32
CA LYS A 112 -4.48 -9.64 -1.86
C LYS A 112 -4.57 -10.93 -1.05
N ALA A 113 -5.08 -12.02 -1.63
CA ALA A 113 -4.96 -13.36 -1.05
C ALA A 113 -3.50 -13.79 -0.91
N VAL A 114 -2.69 -13.61 -1.96
CA VAL A 114 -1.25 -13.93 -1.94
C VAL A 114 -0.50 -12.98 -1.01
N PHE A 115 -0.86 -11.69 -0.97
CA PHE A 115 -0.30 -10.76 -0.01
C PHE A 115 -0.56 -11.18 1.45
N THR A 116 -1.82 -11.55 1.76
CA THR A 116 -2.23 -12.02 3.09
C THR A 116 -1.46 -13.28 3.48
N LEU A 117 -1.25 -14.20 2.53
CA LEU A 117 -0.40 -15.36 2.72
C LEU A 117 1.04 -14.97 3.10
N LEU A 118 1.66 -14.05 2.37
CA LEU A 118 3.02 -13.58 2.68
C LEU A 118 3.10 -12.86 4.03
N ASN A 119 2.08 -12.07 4.37
CA ASN A 119 1.97 -11.42 5.69
C ASN A 119 1.86 -12.44 6.84
N TYR A 120 1.42 -13.67 6.56
CA TYR A 120 1.47 -14.76 7.53
C TYR A 120 2.85 -15.43 7.54
N LEU A 121 3.37 -15.88 6.40
CA LEU A 121 4.56 -16.75 6.36
C LEU A 121 5.87 -16.03 6.71
N LEU A 122 6.04 -14.79 6.25
CA LEU A 122 7.34 -14.10 6.29
C LEU A 122 7.79 -13.66 7.69
N PRO A 123 6.90 -13.20 8.59
CA PRO A 123 7.28 -12.84 9.96
C PRO A 123 8.02 -13.95 10.73
N GLU A 124 7.65 -15.22 10.54
CA GLU A 124 8.33 -16.37 11.18
C GLU A 124 9.77 -16.55 10.70
N LYS A 125 10.08 -16.05 9.50
CA LYS A 125 11.43 -16.07 8.91
C LYS A 125 12.22 -14.78 9.24
N GLY A 126 11.71 -13.90 10.11
CA GLY A 126 12.33 -12.61 10.41
C GLY A 126 12.30 -11.61 9.25
N VAL A 127 11.46 -11.86 8.25
CA VAL A 127 11.24 -10.95 7.12
C VAL A 127 10.03 -10.08 7.45
N MET A 128 10.20 -8.76 7.36
CA MET A 128 9.11 -7.80 7.59
C MET A 128 8.31 -7.61 6.30
N PRO A 129 7.06 -8.10 6.20
CA PRO A 129 6.21 -7.80 5.06
C PRO A 129 5.59 -6.40 5.22
N MET A 130 5.47 -5.66 4.14
CA MET A 130 5.15 -4.25 4.13
C MET A 130 4.14 -3.94 3.02
N HIS A 131 3.05 -3.25 3.39
CA HIS A 131 2.13 -2.65 2.43
C HIS A 131 2.63 -1.24 2.08
N CYS A 132 3.59 -1.19 1.17
CA CYS A 132 4.29 0.02 0.77
C CYS A 132 4.74 -0.06 -0.69
N SER A 133 4.88 1.08 -1.36
CA SER A 133 5.73 1.15 -2.55
C SER A 133 7.21 1.27 -2.14
N ALA A 134 8.13 1.00 -3.05
CA ALA A 134 9.56 1.19 -2.82
C ALA A 134 10.31 1.61 -4.09
N ASN A 135 11.36 2.39 -3.91
CA ASN A 135 12.28 2.79 -4.98
C ASN A 135 13.70 2.96 -4.43
N HIS A 136 14.69 3.03 -5.31
CA HIS A 136 16.07 3.37 -4.94
C HIS A 136 16.67 4.40 -5.89
N ALA A 137 17.71 5.12 -5.48
CA ALA A 137 18.41 6.02 -6.40
C ALA A 137 18.98 5.26 -7.60
N ILE A 138 18.99 5.88 -8.78
CA ILE A 138 19.49 5.27 -10.02
C ILE A 138 20.94 4.80 -9.80
N GLY A 139 21.20 3.53 -10.14
CA GLY A 139 22.52 2.92 -9.97
C GLY A 139 22.97 2.69 -8.52
N ASN A 140 22.11 2.97 -7.54
CA ASN A 140 22.44 2.86 -6.12
C ASN A 140 21.32 2.14 -5.33
N PRO A 141 21.25 0.79 -5.40
CA PRO A 141 20.24 0.01 -4.69
C PRO A 141 20.27 0.16 -3.17
N VAL A 142 21.42 0.52 -2.58
CA VAL A 142 21.50 0.72 -1.11
C VAL A 142 20.85 2.01 -0.65
N ASP A 143 20.58 2.96 -1.54
CA ASP A 143 19.76 4.13 -1.25
C ASP A 143 18.28 3.84 -1.51
N THR A 144 17.74 2.85 -0.80
CA THR A 144 16.32 2.46 -0.89
C THR A 144 15.44 3.31 0.00
N ALA A 145 14.26 3.67 -0.50
CA ALA A 145 13.17 4.28 0.25
C ALA A 145 11.90 3.43 0.13
N VAL A 146 11.13 3.34 1.22
CA VAL A 146 9.82 2.68 1.25
C VAL A 146 8.74 3.68 1.65
N PHE A 147 7.55 3.57 1.06
CA PHE A 147 6.44 4.49 1.23
C PHE A 147 5.18 3.75 1.67
N PHE A 148 4.92 3.76 2.98
CA PHE A 148 3.67 3.29 3.55
C PHE A 148 2.56 4.29 3.29
N GLY A 149 1.32 3.80 3.15
CA GLY A 149 0.15 4.65 2.99
C GLY A 149 -1.06 3.85 2.55
N LEU A 150 -2.26 4.37 2.77
CA LEU A 150 -3.48 3.74 2.26
C LEU A 150 -3.74 4.11 0.79
N SER A 151 -4.85 3.63 0.24
CA SER A 151 -5.28 4.05 -1.09
C SER A 151 -5.57 5.56 -1.08
N GLY A 152 -5.14 6.29 -2.11
CA GLY A 152 -5.38 7.73 -2.24
C GLY A 152 -4.41 8.64 -1.46
N THR A 153 -3.44 8.09 -0.71
CA THR A 153 -2.42 8.89 0.00
C THR A 153 -1.20 9.23 -0.87
N GLY A 154 -1.23 8.94 -2.17
CA GLY A 154 -0.16 9.28 -3.10
C GLY A 154 1.02 8.29 -3.15
N LYS A 155 0.89 7.05 -2.63
CA LYS A 155 1.96 6.02 -2.71
C LYS A 155 2.54 5.88 -4.11
N THR A 156 1.70 5.53 -5.08
CA THR A 156 2.11 5.29 -6.48
C THR A 156 2.70 6.55 -7.10
N THR A 157 2.04 7.70 -6.94
CA THR A 157 2.47 8.99 -7.49
C THR A 157 3.82 9.47 -6.94
N LEU A 158 4.09 9.24 -5.65
CA LEU A 158 5.33 9.66 -4.99
C LEU A 158 6.47 8.64 -5.14
N SER A 159 6.18 7.35 -5.30
CA SER A 159 7.21 6.35 -5.61
C SER A 159 7.62 6.35 -7.08
N ALA A 160 6.73 6.77 -7.99
CA ALA A 160 7.01 6.98 -9.41
C ALA A 160 7.76 8.30 -9.63
N ASP A 161 8.98 8.35 -9.12
CA ASP A 161 9.91 9.47 -9.33
C ASP A 161 10.83 9.14 -10.51
N PRO A 162 10.88 9.96 -11.58
CA PRO A 162 11.74 9.71 -12.74
C PRO A 162 13.24 9.70 -12.41
N SER A 163 13.65 10.28 -11.28
CA SER A 163 15.05 10.30 -10.80
C SER A 163 15.43 9.06 -9.98
N ARG A 164 14.50 8.13 -9.77
CA ARG A 164 14.69 6.93 -8.96
C ARG A 164 14.21 5.69 -9.72
N THR A 165 14.75 4.52 -9.38
CA THR A 165 14.33 3.24 -9.94
C THR A 165 13.22 2.62 -9.09
N LEU A 166 12.07 2.35 -9.68
CA LEU A 166 10.92 1.75 -8.99
C LEU A 166 11.18 0.27 -8.69
N ILE A 167 11.09 -0.14 -7.43
CA ILE A 167 11.20 -1.56 -7.02
C ILE A 167 9.83 -2.25 -7.14
N GLY A 168 8.77 -1.54 -6.73
CA GLY A 168 7.37 -1.96 -6.79
C GLY A 168 6.44 -0.89 -6.20
N ASP A 169 5.14 -0.98 -6.47
CA ASP A 169 4.18 0.06 -6.11
C ASP A 169 3.30 -0.24 -4.87
N ASP A 170 3.34 -1.47 -4.32
CA ASP A 170 2.36 -1.83 -3.28
C ASP A 170 2.82 -2.82 -2.21
N GLU A 171 3.58 -3.89 -2.55
CA GLU A 171 3.85 -4.99 -1.62
C GLU A 171 5.33 -5.41 -1.60
N HIS A 172 5.97 -5.31 -0.43
CA HIS A 172 7.42 -5.59 -0.29
C HIS A 172 7.74 -6.38 0.98
N GLY A 173 8.86 -7.08 0.97
CA GLY A 173 9.47 -7.69 2.16
C GLY A 173 10.80 -7.02 2.48
N TRP A 174 11.16 -6.93 3.77
CA TRP A 174 12.48 -6.52 4.23
C TRP A 174 13.14 -7.68 4.99
N SER A 175 14.03 -8.37 4.28
CA SER A 175 14.83 -9.48 4.82
C SER A 175 16.14 -8.98 5.44
N ASP A 176 17.03 -9.88 5.82
CA ASP A 176 18.39 -9.51 6.22
C ASP A 176 19.31 -9.16 5.04
N ARG A 177 18.83 -9.27 3.81
CA ARG A 177 19.58 -8.93 2.59
C ARG A 177 19.16 -7.60 1.95
N GLY A 178 18.00 -7.08 2.32
CA GLY A 178 17.44 -5.86 1.75
C GLY A 178 15.94 -5.93 1.59
N SER A 179 15.39 -4.97 0.84
CA SER A 179 14.00 -4.96 0.42
C SER A 179 13.80 -5.76 -0.87
N PHE A 180 12.64 -6.37 -1.04
CA PHE A 180 12.28 -7.05 -2.28
C PHE A 180 10.78 -6.93 -2.55
N ASN A 181 10.42 -6.76 -3.81
CA ASN A 181 9.03 -6.69 -4.24
C ASN A 181 8.40 -8.10 -4.20
N PHE A 182 7.18 -8.22 -3.69
CA PHE A 182 6.40 -9.47 -3.74
C PHE A 182 5.84 -9.73 -5.13
N GLU A 183 5.61 -8.67 -5.90
CA GLU A 183 4.89 -8.66 -7.15
C GLU A 183 5.84 -8.60 -8.36
N GLY A 184 5.30 -8.90 -9.54
CA GLY A 184 5.92 -8.75 -10.86
C GLY A 184 5.31 -7.65 -11.71
N GLY A 185 4.34 -6.90 -11.17
CA GLY A 185 3.58 -5.87 -11.87
C GLY A 185 2.92 -4.88 -10.92
N CYS A 186 2.10 -4.00 -11.47
CA CYS A 186 1.39 -2.97 -10.73
C CYS A 186 -0.12 -3.06 -10.97
N TYR A 187 -0.91 -2.67 -9.95
CA TYR A 187 -2.37 -2.63 -10.03
C TYR A 187 -2.92 -1.24 -9.72
N ALA A 188 -2.67 -0.32 -10.66
CA ALA A 188 -2.87 1.11 -10.46
C ALA A 188 -4.36 1.50 -10.50
N LYS A 189 -4.71 2.54 -9.74
CA LYS A 189 -5.99 3.24 -9.88
C LYS A 189 -5.95 4.14 -11.10
N THR A 190 -7.05 4.21 -11.85
CA THR A 190 -7.13 4.98 -13.08
C THR A 190 -8.13 6.14 -13.02
N ILE A 191 -8.97 6.24 -11.97
CA ILE A 191 -9.88 7.38 -11.81
C ILE A 191 -9.07 8.69 -11.74
N ASN A 192 -9.44 9.66 -12.58
CA ASN A 192 -8.77 10.94 -12.80
C ASN A 192 -7.29 10.83 -13.22
N LEU A 193 -6.88 9.70 -13.83
CA LEU A 193 -5.52 9.55 -14.35
C LEU A 193 -5.26 10.61 -15.43
N ASN A 194 -4.14 11.31 -15.29
CA ASN A 194 -3.78 12.42 -16.16
C ASN A 194 -2.41 12.19 -16.79
N ALA A 195 -2.33 12.34 -18.12
CA ALA A 195 -1.11 12.07 -18.89
C ALA A 195 0.07 13.01 -18.53
N GLU A 196 -0.20 14.23 -18.08
CA GLU A 196 0.86 15.17 -17.67
C GLU A 196 1.35 14.88 -16.25
N ALA A 197 0.44 14.54 -15.34
CA ALA A 197 0.78 14.26 -13.94
C ALA A 197 1.42 12.89 -13.73
N GLU A 198 0.97 11.87 -14.48
CA GLU A 198 1.33 10.46 -14.31
C GLU A 198 1.62 9.76 -15.67
N PRO A 199 2.55 10.30 -16.50
CA PRO A 199 2.75 9.87 -17.90
C PRO A 199 3.11 8.39 -18.06
N GLU A 200 3.91 7.84 -17.15
CA GLU A 200 4.33 6.43 -17.21
C GLU A 200 3.14 5.48 -17.00
N ILE A 201 2.25 5.80 -16.06
CA ILE A 201 1.05 5.00 -15.78
C ILE A 201 0.04 5.17 -16.92
N TYR A 202 -0.17 6.41 -17.39
CA TYR A 202 -1.06 6.69 -18.53
C TYR A 202 -0.65 5.91 -19.78
N ARG A 203 0.66 5.84 -20.10
CA ARG A 203 1.14 5.05 -21.25
C ARG A 203 0.71 3.57 -21.17
N THR A 204 0.64 3.00 -19.97
CA THR A 204 0.26 1.58 -19.80
C THR A 204 -1.15 1.29 -20.28
N THR A 205 -2.08 2.26 -20.23
CA THR A 205 -3.47 2.06 -20.68
C THR A 205 -3.59 1.96 -22.20
N HIS A 206 -2.56 2.38 -22.92
CA HIS A 206 -2.45 2.23 -24.38
C HIS A 206 -1.51 1.08 -24.80
N THR A 207 -1.06 0.26 -23.85
CA THR A 207 -0.12 -0.83 -24.10
C THR A 207 -0.85 -2.17 -24.18
N PHE A 208 -0.64 -2.92 -25.27
CA PHE A 208 -1.26 -4.22 -25.46
C PHE A 208 -0.92 -5.18 -24.32
N GLY A 209 -1.95 -5.86 -23.80
CA GLY A 209 -1.81 -6.80 -22.69
C GLY A 209 -2.16 -6.19 -21.33
N THR A 210 -2.22 -4.87 -21.18
CA THR A 210 -2.75 -4.24 -19.96
C THR A 210 -4.21 -4.66 -19.75
N VAL A 211 -4.51 -5.13 -18.53
CA VAL A 211 -5.89 -5.45 -18.12
C VAL A 211 -6.52 -4.19 -17.57
N VAL A 212 -7.64 -3.76 -18.16
CA VAL A 212 -8.44 -2.63 -17.68
C VAL A 212 -9.66 -3.18 -16.94
N GLU A 213 -9.88 -2.75 -15.69
CA GLU A 213 -10.98 -3.22 -14.85
C GLU A 213 -11.95 -2.07 -14.54
N ASN A 214 -13.22 -2.26 -14.88
CA ASN A 214 -14.35 -1.38 -14.56
C ASN A 214 -14.27 0.07 -15.11
N MET A 215 -13.51 0.32 -16.17
CA MET A 215 -13.51 1.62 -16.84
C MET A 215 -14.58 1.72 -17.93
N VAL A 216 -15.24 2.87 -18.00
CA VAL A 216 -16.11 3.23 -19.12
C VAL A 216 -15.25 3.68 -20.31
N PHE A 217 -15.69 3.38 -21.52
CA PHE A 217 -14.99 3.75 -22.75
C PHE A 217 -15.98 4.16 -23.84
N ASP A 218 -15.53 4.96 -24.79
CA ASP A 218 -16.31 5.34 -25.96
C ASP A 218 -16.49 4.12 -26.90
N PRO A 219 -17.72 3.74 -27.27
CA PRO A 219 -17.96 2.52 -28.05
C PRO A 219 -17.46 2.57 -29.50
N GLU A 220 -17.20 3.76 -30.05
CA GLU A 220 -16.69 3.95 -31.41
C GLU A 220 -15.18 4.10 -31.44
N THR A 221 -14.61 4.96 -30.58
CA THR A 221 -13.17 5.25 -30.54
C THR A 221 -12.38 4.31 -29.64
N LEU A 222 -13.07 3.63 -28.70
CA LEU A 222 -12.49 2.82 -27.62
C LEU A 222 -11.63 3.61 -26.64
N GLU A 223 -11.73 4.94 -26.64
CA GLU A 223 -11.04 5.79 -25.68
C GLU A 223 -11.61 5.60 -24.28
N LEU A 224 -10.72 5.41 -23.30
CA LEU A 224 -11.10 5.25 -21.89
C LEU A 224 -11.51 6.61 -21.31
N ASN A 225 -12.63 6.64 -20.60
CA ASN A 225 -13.04 7.80 -19.84
C ASN A 225 -12.52 7.70 -18.40
N PHE A 226 -11.46 8.46 -18.11
CA PHE A 226 -10.83 8.47 -16.78
C PHE A 226 -11.61 9.25 -15.73
N GLU A 227 -12.60 10.05 -16.11
CA GLU A 227 -13.41 10.86 -15.18
C GLU A 227 -14.73 10.17 -14.83
N ASP A 228 -15.13 9.14 -15.57
CA ASP A 228 -16.39 8.41 -15.37
C ASP A 228 -16.24 7.31 -14.30
N ASP A 229 -16.89 7.53 -13.16
CA ASP A 229 -16.98 6.58 -12.05
C ASP A 229 -18.37 5.94 -11.90
N SER A 230 -19.22 6.00 -12.94
CA SER A 230 -20.60 5.50 -12.90
C SER A 230 -20.71 4.02 -12.55
N LEU A 231 -19.69 3.22 -12.86
CA LEU A 231 -19.56 1.83 -12.38
C LEU A 231 -18.94 1.77 -10.98
N THR A 232 -17.83 2.49 -10.79
CA THR A 232 -17.11 2.58 -9.51
C THR A 232 -16.00 3.64 -9.57
N ALA A 233 -15.71 4.30 -8.44
CA ALA A 233 -14.50 5.11 -8.28
C ALA A 233 -13.22 4.27 -8.10
N ASN A 234 -13.31 2.93 -8.07
CA ASN A 234 -12.18 2.01 -7.99
C ASN A 234 -11.84 1.42 -9.37
N THR A 235 -11.82 2.24 -10.41
CA THR A 235 -11.31 1.85 -11.73
C THR A 235 -9.83 1.53 -11.67
N ARG A 236 -9.40 0.51 -12.42
CA ARG A 236 -8.03 -0.02 -12.34
C ARG A 236 -7.43 -0.39 -13.69
N CYS A 237 -6.10 -0.41 -13.72
CA CYS A 237 -5.35 -1.16 -14.73
C CYS A 237 -4.26 -2.03 -14.09
N ALA A 238 -4.05 -3.23 -14.65
CA ALA A 238 -3.00 -4.15 -14.24
C ALA A 238 -2.04 -4.40 -15.41
N TYR A 239 -0.75 -4.24 -15.14
CA TYR A 239 0.31 -4.34 -16.15
C TYR A 239 1.60 -4.88 -15.51
N PRO A 240 2.46 -5.57 -16.28
CA PRO A 240 3.70 -6.08 -15.77
C PRO A 240 4.69 -4.94 -15.51
N LEU A 241 5.59 -5.12 -14.54
CA LEU A 241 6.42 -4.05 -14.01
C LEU A 241 7.35 -3.45 -15.08
N GLU A 242 7.78 -4.25 -16.06
CA GLU A 242 8.62 -3.79 -17.17
C GLU A 242 7.96 -2.76 -18.11
N TYR A 243 6.66 -2.47 -17.96
CA TYR A 243 6.00 -1.39 -18.71
C TYR A 243 6.35 0.00 -18.18
N ILE A 244 6.88 0.08 -16.95
CA ILE A 244 7.39 1.31 -16.37
C ILE A 244 8.87 1.46 -16.73
N SER A 245 9.24 2.56 -17.36
CA SER A 245 10.55 2.70 -18.02
C SER A 245 11.74 2.68 -17.05
N ASN A 246 11.53 3.18 -15.83
CA ASN A 246 12.51 3.21 -14.75
C ASN A 246 12.30 2.10 -13.71
N ALA A 247 11.59 1.02 -14.04
CA ALA A 247 11.40 -0.08 -13.10
C ALA A 247 12.65 -0.95 -12.93
N SER A 248 12.80 -1.52 -11.74
CA SER A 248 13.87 -2.43 -11.41
C SER A 248 13.70 -3.75 -12.16
N ALA A 249 14.73 -4.15 -12.91
CA ALA A 249 14.75 -5.44 -13.60
C ALA A 249 14.75 -6.64 -12.64
N THR A 250 15.17 -6.44 -11.39
CA THR A 250 15.24 -7.51 -10.38
C THR A 250 14.10 -7.44 -9.37
N GLY A 251 13.57 -6.24 -9.08
CA GLY A 251 12.67 -6.02 -7.96
C GLY A 251 13.34 -6.18 -6.59
N LEU A 252 14.66 -6.07 -6.54
CA LEU A 252 15.46 -6.08 -5.31
C LEU A 252 15.99 -4.68 -5.02
N GLY A 253 16.04 -4.33 -3.74
CA GLY A 253 16.67 -3.11 -3.21
C GLY A 253 17.49 -3.44 -1.97
N GLY A 254 18.30 -2.48 -1.51
CA GLY A 254 19.07 -2.61 -0.28
C GLY A 254 18.20 -2.46 0.97
N HIS A 255 18.83 -2.26 2.13
CA HIS A 255 18.10 -1.89 3.33
C HIS A 255 17.54 -0.46 3.16
N PRO A 256 16.25 -0.23 3.45
CA PRO A 256 15.67 1.12 3.39
C PRO A 256 16.46 2.09 4.27
N LYS A 257 16.99 3.15 3.67
CA LYS A 257 17.54 4.32 4.39
C LYS A 257 16.43 5.24 4.86
N ASN A 258 15.34 5.29 4.10
CA ASN A 258 14.19 6.15 4.37
C ASN A 258 12.91 5.32 4.44
N ILE A 259 12.14 5.52 5.51
CA ILE A 259 10.79 4.98 5.68
C ILE A 259 9.84 6.15 5.72
N VAL A 260 8.97 6.25 4.72
CA VAL A 260 8.04 7.35 4.56
C VAL A 260 6.63 6.85 4.85
N MET A 261 5.93 7.50 5.78
CA MET A 261 4.55 7.21 6.12
C MET A 261 3.67 8.32 5.54
N LEU A 262 2.94 8.00 4.49
CA LEU A 262 2.04 8.91 3.80
C LEU A 262 0.67 8.91 4.48
N THR A 263 0.19 10.09 4.82
CA THR A 263 -1.15 10.30 5.37
C THR A 263 -1.88 11.40 4.61
N CYS A 264 -3.17 11.17 4.35
CA CYS A 264 -4.04 12.19 3.79
C CYS A 264 -4.83 12.82 4.95
N ASP A 265 -4.25 13.82 5.62
CA ASP A 265 -4.92 14.50 6.75
C ASP A 265 -5.92 15.54 6.24
N ALA A 266 -7.21 15.20 6.27
CA ALA A 266 -8.29 16.13 5.92
C ALA A 266 -8.70 17.06 7.07
N PHE A 267 -8.10 16.90 8.26
CA PHE A 267 -8.28 17.82 9.38
C PHE A 267 -7.40 19.05 9.26
N GLY A 268 -6.33 19.01 8.46
CA GLY A 268 -5.45 20.15 8.18
C GLY A 268 -4.49 20.49 9.32
N VAL A 269 -4.13 19.50 10.13
CA VAL A 269 -3.36 19.66 11.38
C VAL A 269 -1.90 19.27 11.19
N LEU A 270 -1.64 18.15 10.51
CA LEU A 270 -0.32 17.54 10.40
C LEU A 270 0.63 18.40 9.54
N PRO A 271 1.92 18.49 9.92
CA PRO A 271 2.93 19.17 9.11
C PRO A 271 3.12 18.49 7.75
N PRO A 272 3.56 19.21 6.72
CA PRO A 272 3.75 18.65 5.39
C PRO A 272 4.83 17.55 5.38
N ILE A 273 5.83 17.65 6.26
CA ILE A 273 6.77 16.57 6.58
C ILE A 273 7.22 16.68 8.04
N ALA A 274 7.49 15.54 8.67
CA ALA A 274 8.05 15.44 10.01
C ALA A 274 9.04 14.28 10.07
N ARG A 275 10.17 14.47 10.77
CA ARG A 275 11.08 13.39 11.15
C ARG A 275 10.55 12.74 12.43
N LEU A 276 10.48 11.41 12.40
CA LEU A 276 9.99 10.60 13.51
C LEU A 276 11.16 9.91 14.20
N THR A 277 11.13 9.88 15.53
CA THR A 277 11.93 8.91 16.29
C THR A 277 11.45 7.49 15.99
N PRO A 278 12.27 6.44 16.25
CA PRO A 278 11.82 5.05 16.06
C PRO A 278 10.52 4.73 16.82
N ALA A 279 10.35 5.26 18.05
CA ALA A 279 9.14 5.06 18.84
C ALA A 279 7.91 5.74 18.20
N GLN A 280 8.05 6.97 17.71
CA GLN A 280 6.99 7.66 16.96
C GLN A 280 6.66 6.94 15.66
N ALA A 281 7.67 6.44 14.93
CA ALA A 281 7.45 5.64 13.73
C ALA A 281 6.59 4.41 14.06
N MET A 282 6.86 3.75 15.19
CA MET A 282 6.04 2.61 15.61
C MET A 282 4.60 2.99 15.95
N TYR A 283 4.43 4.09 16.68
CA TYR A 283 3.11 4.63 17.01
C TYR A 283 2.28 4.91 15.75
N HIS A 284 2.88 5.58 14.76
CA HIS A 284 2.22 5.92 13.50
C HIS A 284 2.00 4.71 12.59
N PHE A 285 2.91 3.75 12.60
CA PHE A 285 2.75 2.49 11.86
C PHE A 285 1.56 1.67 12.37
N LEU A 286 1.45 1.49 13.69
CA LEU A 286 0.33 0.77 14.30
C LEU A 286 -0.98 1.55 14.19
N SER A 287 -0.92 2.89 14.22
CA SER A 287 -2.10 3.73 13.99
C SER A 287 -2.59 3.64 12.55
N GLY A 288 -1.68 3.76 11.57
CA GLY A 288 -2.00 3.74 10.14
C GLY A 288 -3.05 4.77 9.74
N PHE A 289 -2.88 6.01 10.22
CA PHE A 289 -3.85 7.10 10.05
C PHE A 289 -3.87 7.65 8.63
N THR A 290 -5.08 7.88 8.13
CA THR A 290 -5.42 8.74 6.99
C THR A 290 -6.83 9.30 7.20
N SER A 291 -7.32 10.16 6.33
CA SER A 291 -8.74 10.55 6.29
C SER A 291 -9.45 10.01 5.04
N LYS A 292 -10.73 9.67 5.21
CA LYS A 292 -11.70 9.57 4.12
C LYS A 292 -12.25 10.95 3.83
N VAL A 293 -12.34 11.28 2.55
CA VAL A 293 -12.72 12.62 2.08
C VAL A 293 -14.13 12.56 1.55
N ALA A 294 -14.94 13.56 1.87
CA ALA A 294 -16.33 13.64 1.41
C ALA A 294 -16.39 13.58 -0.13
N GLY A 295 -17.32 12.79 -0.68
CA GLY A 295 -17.49 12.59 -2.13
C GLY A 295 -16.66 11.46 -2.75
N THR A 296 -15.76 10.81 -2.02
CA THR A 296 -14.99 9.64 -2.53
C THR A 296 -15.56 8.29 -2.11
N GLU A 297 -16.49 8.26 -1.16
CA GLU A 297 -17.24 7.07 -0.72
C GLU A 297 -18.71 7.43 -0.48
N GLN A 298 -19.63 6.51 -0.79
CA GLN A 298 -21.07 6.71 -0.67
C GLN A 298 -21.46 7.01 0.79
N GLY A 299 -22.02 8.20 1.05
CA GLY A 299 -22.53 8.60 2.38
C GLY A 299 -21.58 9.41 3.27
N VAL A 300 -20.39 9.79 2.80
CA VAL A 300 -19.44 10.63 3.57
C VAL A 300 -19.63 12.11 3.21
N THR A 301 -20.13 12.92 4.15
CA THR A 301 -20.35 14.37 4.00
C THR A 301 -19.31 15.24 4.73
N GLU A 302 -18.66 14.70 5.76
CA GLU A 302 -17.56 15.33 6.52
C GLU A 302 -16.32 14.43 6.52
N PRO A 303 -15.10 14.99 6.68
CA PRO A 303 -13.89 14.18 6.82
C PRO A 303 -13.98 13.19 7.98
N GLN A 304 -13.77 11.91 7.69
CA GLN A 304 -13.73 10.87 8.71
C GLN A 304 -12.30 10.37 8.89
N PRO A 305 -11.81 10.22 10.13
CA PRO A 305 -10.52 9.60 10.36
C PRO A 305 -10.63 8.12 9.99
N THR A 306 -9.55 7.57 9.44
CA THR A 306 -9.43 6.14 9.16
C THR A 306 -8.09 5.68 9.71
N PHE A 307 -8.16 4.75 10.65
CA PHE A 307 -7.00 4.08 11.22
C PHE A 307 -6.98 2.66 10.66
N SER A 308 -5.98 2.35 9.85
CA SER A 308 -5.78 1.02 9.28
C SER A 308 -4.42 0.52 9.73
N THR A 309 -4.42 -0.27 10.79
CA THR A 309 -3.23 -0.85 11.42
C THR A 309 -2.20 -1.34 10.39
N CYS A 310 -0.93 -0.98 10.60
CA CYS A 310 0.19 -1.32 9.70
C CYS A 310 0.02 -0.78 8.27
N PHE A 311 -0.85 0.22 8.07
CA PHE A 311 -1.32 0.69 6.76
C PHE A 311 -1.94 -0.42 5.90
N GLY A 312 -2.45 -1.51 6.49
CA GLY A 312 -2.86 -2.69 5.72
C GLY A 312 -3.73 -3.67 6.48
N ALA A 313 -4.49 -3.23 7.49
CA ALA A 313 -5.21 -4.09 8.44
C ALA A 313 -5.97 -5.28 7.82
N PRO A 314 -6.70 -5.15 6.68
CA PRO A 314 -7.40 -6.28 6.08
C PRO A 314 -6.51 -7.45 5.64
N PHE A 315 -5.20 -7.23 5.50
CA PHE A 315 -4.24 -8.20 4.98
C PHE A 315 -3.25 -8.68 6.06
N MET A 316 -3.49 -8.35 7.33
CA MET A 316 -2.60 -8.67 8.47
C MET A 316 -3.19 -9.82 9.29
N PRO A 317 -2.86 -11.09 8.98
CA PRO A 317 -3.41 -12.26 9.68
C PRO A 317 -2.81 -12.51 11.06
N ARG A 318 -1.64 -11.91 11.37
CA ARG A 318 -1.04 -11.97 12.71
C ARG A 318 -1.47 -10.79 13.55
N ARG A 319 -1.21 -10.87 14.86
CA ARG A 319 -1.37 -9.73 15.74
C ARG A 319 -0.49 -8.55 15.28
N PRO A 320 -1.02 -7.31 15.24
CA PRO A 320 -0.30 -6.13 14.77
C PRO A 320 1.11 -5.92 15.35
N GLU A 321 1.29 -6.25 16.62
CA GLU A 321 2.53 -6.01 17.36
C GLU A 321 3.68 -6.90 16.87
N VAL A 322 3.37 -8.02 16.20
CA VAL A 322 4.39 -8.85 15.52
C VAL A 322 5.04 -8.04 14.40
N TYR A 323 4.24 -7.42 13.53
CA TYR A 323 4.73 -6.55 12.47
C TYR A 323 5.41 -5.31 13.06
N GLY A 324 4.84 -4.77 14.14
CA GLY A 324 5.41 -3.64 14.86
C GLY A 324 6.84 -3.89 15.33
N LYS A 325 7.04 -4.97 16.08
CA LYS A 325 8.37 -5.36 16.60
C LYS A 325 9.36 -5.66 15.49
N LEU A 326 8.92 -6.29 14.40
CA LEU A 326 9.78 -6.54 13.23
C LEU A 326 10.25 -5.25 12.58
N LEU A 327 9.35 -4.29 12.34
CA LEU A 327 9.70 -3.00 11.76
C LEU A 327 10.68 -2.24 12.67
N GLN A 328 10.40 -2.19 13.98
CA GLN A 328 11.26 -1.53 14.97
C GLN A 328 12.67 -2.13 14.97
N ALA A 329 12.78 -3.46 15.00
CA ALA A 329 14.07 -4.16 14.97
C ALA A 329 14.85 -3.86 13.69
N LYS A 330 14.18 -3.80 12.54
CA LYS A 330 14.80 -3.47 11.25
C LYS A 330 15.26 -2.00 11.20
N ILE A 331 14.46 -1.06 11.70
CA ILE A 331 14.85 0.36 11.83
C ILE A 331 16.10 0.49 12.71
N ALA A 332 16.09 -0.13 13.89
CA ALA A 332 17.21 -0.05 14.84
C ALA A 332 18.49 -0.68 14.28
N LYS A 333 18.38 -1.84 13.61
CA LYS A 333 19.53 -2.56 13.04
C LYS A 333 20.19 -1.81 11.89
N HIS A 334 19.41 -1.11 11.07
CA HIS A 334 19.89 -0.52 9.81
C HIS A 334 19.97 1.01 9.82
N GLY A 335 19.50 1.67 10.89
CA GLY A 335 19.57 3.13 11.03
C GLY A 335 18.67 3.89 10.06
N ALA A 336 17.51 3.33 9.70
CA ALA A 336 16.59 3.95 8.77
C ALA A 336 15.97 5.23 9.36
N THR A 337 15.95 6.32 8.59
CA THR A 337 15.28 7.56 8.97
C THR A 337 13.80 7.47 8.64
N CYS A 338 12.95 7.79 9.62
CA CYS A 338 11.50 7.68 9.48
C CYS A 338 10.86 9.06 9.30
N TRP A 339 9.95 9.17 8.34
CA TRP A 339 9.28 10.41 7.96
C TRP A 339 7.77 10.22 7.97
N LEU A 340 7.04 11.20 8.48
CA LEU A 340 5.59 11.34 8.28
C LEU A 340 5.37 12.45 7.25
N VAL A 341 4.62 12.18 6.20
CA VAL A 341 4.35 13.13 5.11
C VAL A 341 2.84 13.31 4.95
N ASN A 342 2.38 14.55 5.10
CA ASN A 342 0.97 14.89 4.88
C ASN A 342 0.74 15.23 3.40
N THR A 343 -0.01 14.37 2.70
CA THR A 343 -0.47 14.55 1.32
C THR A 343 -1.94 15.02 1.25
N GLY A 344 -2.53 15.32 2.40
CA GLY A 344 -3.91 15.77 2.58
C GLY A 344 -4.03 17.28 2.49
N TRP A 345 -4.56 17.92 3.52
CA TRP A 345 -4.93 19.34 3.55
C TRP A 345 -4.05 20.16 4.48
N THR A 346 -4.04 21.47 4.23
CA THR A 346 -3.48 22.52 5.10
C THR A 346 -4.33 23.78 5.03
N GLY A 347 -4.07 24.77 5.89
CA GLY A 347 -4.76 26.07 5.89
C GLY A 347 -6.19 26.03 6.43
N GLY A 348 -6.63 24.88 6.93
CA GLY A 348 -7.99 24.59 7.37
C GLY A 348 -8.30 23.10 7.19
N ALA A 349 -9.37 22.65 7.81
CA ALA A 349 -9.95 21.35 7.49
C ALA A 349 -10.52 21.33 6.06
N TYR A 350 -10.79 20.15 5.50
CA TYR A 350 -11.50 20.00 4.23
C TYR A 350 -12.75 20.88 4.16
N GLY A 351 -12.97 21.52 3.00
CA GLY A 351 -14.03 22.49 2.78
C GLY A 351 -13.65 23.94 3.10
N THR A 352 -12.63 24.17 3.93
CA THR A 352 -12.07 25.51 4.20
C THR A 352 -10.61 25.63 3.77
N GLY A 353 -9.80 24.62 4.08
CA GLY A 353 -8.41 24.53 3.67
C GLY A 353 -8.24 24.07 2.23
N GLN A 354 -7.00 23.90 1.83
CA GLN A 354 -6.62 23.43 0.50
C GLN A 354 -5.74 22.20 0.57
N ARG A 355 -5.75 21.40 -0.50
CA ARG A 355 -4.88 20.23 -0.60
C ARG A 355 -3.41 20.66 -0.63
N MET A 356 -2.53 19.83 -0.08
CA MET A 356 -1.10 20.11 -0.01
C MET A 356 -0.51 20.21 -1.42
N PRO A 357 0.18 21.32 -1.77
CA PRO A 357 0.72 21.48 -3.11
C PRO A 357 1.70 20.35 -3.45
N ILE A 358 1.40 19.59 -4.50
CA ILE A 358 2.20 18.43 -4.90
C ILE A 358 3.67 18.79 -5.17
N LYS A 359 3.94 20.00 -5.68
CA LYS A 359 5.31 20.52 -5.88
C LYS A 359 6.06 20.65 -4.55
N ALA A 360 5.40 21.12 -3.49
CA ALA A 360 5.99 21.22 -2.16
C ALA A 360 6.23 19.83 -1.56
N THR A 361 5.27 18.90 -1.67
CA THR A 361 5.44 17.52 -1.21
C THR A 361 6.62 16.82 -1.90
N ARG A 362 6.74 16.97 -3.23
CA ARG A 362 7.88 16.42 -3.98
C ARG A 362 9.20 17.04 -3.53
N ALA A 363 9.29 18.36 -3.39
CA ALA A 363 10.50 19.02 -2.93
C ALA A 363 10.93 18.57 -1.53
N LEU A 364 9.99 18.48 -0.58
CA LEU A 364 10.26 17.99 0.79
C LEU A 364 10.72 16.53 0.77
N LEU A 365 10.08 15.70 -0.04
CA LEU A 365 10.43 14.30 -0.16
C LEU A 365 11.81 14.12 -0.80
N THR A 366 12.11 14.83 -1.89
CA THR A 366 13.44 14.84 -2.50
C THR A 366 14.52 15.21 -1.47
N ALA A 367 14.30 16.29 -0.71
CA ALA A 367 15.23 16.73 0.33
C ALA A 367 15.40 15.69 1.46
N ALA A 368 14.35 14.95 1.81
CA ALA A 368 14.42 13.85 2.76
C ALA A 368 15.23 12.67 2.22
N LEU A 369 15.01 12.31 0.95
CA LEU A 369 15.63 11.14 0.32
C LEU A 369 17.11 11.38 -0.04
N ASP A 370 17.47 12.57 -0.48
CA ASP A 370 18.87 12.94 -0.80
C ASP A 370 19.71 13.30 0.45
N GLY A 371 19.06 13.37 1.61
CA GLY A 371 19.68 13.63 2.91
C GLY A 371 19.91 15.11 3.23
N THR A 372 19.60 16.04 2.33
CA THR A 372 19.75 17.48 2.57
C THR A 372 18.88 17.97 3.73
N LEU A 373 17.69 17.38 3.92
CA LEU A 373 16.79 17.71 5.01
C LEU A 373 17.34 17.27 6.37
N ALA A 374 18.10 16.17 6.42
CA ALA A 374 18.59 15.60 7.68
C ALA A 374 19.58 16.53 8.42
N GLY A 375 20.31 17.37 7.67
CA GLY A 375 21.25 18.37 8.21
C GLY A 375 20.62 19.73 8.57
N GLY A 376 19.31 19.90 8.35
CA GLY A 376 18.60 21.14 8.62
C GLY A 376 18.25 21.38 10.09
N VAL A 377 17.69 22.55 10.38
CA VAL A 377 17.17 22.92 11.71
C VAL A 377 15.72 22.45 11.84
N PHE A 378 15.41 21.80 12.97
CA PHE A 378 14.07 21.30 13.29
C PHE A 378 13.49 22.00 14.51
N ARG A 379 12.17 22.23 14.47
CA ARG A 379 11.36 22.60 15.63
C ARG A 379 10.59 21.38 16.13
N ARG A 380 10.27 21.36 17.42
CA ARG A 380 9.35 20.35 17.95
C ARG A 380 7.90 20.77 17.75
N ASP A 381 7.09 19.89 17.22
CA ASP A 381 5.64 20.09 17.13
C ASP A 381 5.02 20.02 18.54
N PRO A 382 4.18 21.00 18.95
CA PRO A 382 3.64 21.04 20.31
C PRO A 382 2.54 20.00 20.56
N ASN A 383 1.90 19.46 19.52
CA ASN A 383 0.77 18.55 19.67
C ASN A 383 1.21 17.08 19.65
N PHE A 384 2.14 16.74 18.76
CA PHE A 384 2.60 15.36 18.55
C PHE A 384 4.08 15.15 18.91
N GLY A 385 4.82 16.21 19.21
CA GLY A 385 6.23 16.11 19.57
C GLY A 385 7.17 15.75 18.42
N PHE A 386 6.71 15.82 17.16
CA PHE A 386 7.51 15.56 15.97
C PHE A 386 8.63 16.56 15.77
N GLU A 387 9.69 16.18 15.04
CA GLU A 387 10.65 17.14 14.52
C GLU A 387 10.20 17.62 13.14
N VAL A 388 9.88 18.91 13.02
CA VAL A 388 9.43 19.54 11.78
C VAL A 388 10.52 20.50 11.29
N PRO A 389 10.96 20.44 10.02
CA PRO A 389 11.98 21.35 9.52
C PRO A 389 11.49 22.80 9.59
N VAL A 390 12.39 23.73 9.92
CA VAL A 390 12.08 25.17 10.00
C VAL A 390 12.08 25.81 8.63
N GLU A 391 12.97 25.37 7.75
CA GLU A 391 13.12 25.86 6.38
C GLU A 391 13.54 24.71 5.46
N VAL A 392 13.06 24.74 4.20
CA VAL A 392 13.51 23.84 3.14
C VAL A 392 13.59 24.65 1.84
N PRO A 393 14.72 24.68 1.14
CA PRO A 393 14.85 25.41 -0.12
C PRO A 393 13.75 25.06 -1.12
N GLY A 394 13.13 26.07 -1.73
CA GLY A 394 12.06 25.88 -2.70
C GLY A 394 10.68 25.55 -2.12
N VAL A 395 10.52 25.53 -0.79
CA VAL A 395 9.24 25.34 -0.10
C VAL A 395 8.91 26.59 0.71
N ASP A 396 7.66 27.06 0.61
CA ASP A 396 7.19 28.17 1.45
C ASP A 396 7.25 27.78 2.93
N ALA A 397 8.07 28.49 3.71
CA ALA A 397 8.25 28.25 5.14
C ALA A 397 6.94 28.32 5.93
N LYS A 398 5.92 29.06 5.44
CA LYS A 398 4.59 29.09 6.07
C LYS A 398 3.93 27.71 6.08
N LEU A 399 4.16 26.88 5.06
CA LEU A 399 3.62 25.51 5.00
C LEU A 399 4.22 24.59 6.07
N LEU A 400 5.46 24.83 6.48
CA LEU A 400 6.16 24.04 7.49
C LEU A 400 5.61 24.28 8.91
N ASN A 401 4.75 25.27 9.09
CA ASN A 401 4.00 25.50 10.32
C ASN A 401 2.50 25.51 10.03
N PRO A 402 1.81 24.34 10.12
CA PRO A 402 0.38 24.23 9.82
C PRO A 402 -0.46 25.27 10.53
N ARG A 403 -0.18 25.58 11.80
CA ARG A 403 -0.89 26.64 12.54
C ARG A 403 -0.82 28.00 11.86
N ALA A 404 0.31 28.34 11.24
CA ALA A 404 0.50 29.60 10.53
C ALA A 404 -0.26 29.65 9.20
N THR A 405 -0.66 28.50 8.64
CA THR A 405 -1.47 28.44 7.41
C THR A 405 -2.95 28.72 7.67
N TRP A 406 -3.43 28.49 8.90
CA TRP A 406 -4.83 28.73 9.27
C TRP A 406 -5.10 30.21 9.48
N ALA A 407 -6.27 30.68 9.04
CA ALA A 407 -6.71 32.05 9.27
C ALA A 407 -7.03 32.32 10.76
N ASP A 408 -7.58 31.32 11.47
CA ASP A 408 -7.83 31.34 12.90
C ASP A 408 -6.94 30.31 13.62
N GLY A 409 -5.91 30.79 14.31
CA GLY A 409 -5.01 29.94 15.09
C GLY A 409 -5.69 29.19 16.24
N ALA A 410 -6.76 29.74 16.82
CA ALA A 410 -7.51 29.04 17.86
C ALA A 410 -8.38 27.92 17.28
N ALA A 411 -8.87 28.06 16.04
CA ALA A 411 -9.53 26.97 15.33
C ALA A 411 -8.55 25.82 15.03
N TYR A 412 -7.32 26.14 14.64
CA TYR A 412 -6.26 25.14 14.52
C TYR A 412 -6.04 24.39 15.84
N ASP A 413 -5.88 25.12 16.96
CA ASP A 413 -5.58 24.52 18.27
C ASP A 413 -6.70 23.55 18.71
N ARG A 414 -7.97 23.91 18.50
CA ARG A 414 -9.12 23.02 18.76
C ARG A 414 -9.10 21.78 17.88
N GLN A 415 -8.80 21.94 16.60
CA GLN A 415 -8.74 20.83 15.65
C GLN A 415 -7.57 19.89 15.93
N ALA A 416 -6.42 20.44 16.32
CA ALA A 416 -5.25 19.67 16.69
C ALA A 416 -5.51 18.84 17.96
N ALA A 417 -6.12 19.42 18.99
CA ALA A 417 -6.54 18.70 20.19
C ALA A 417 -7.53 17.56 19.87
N LYS A 418 -8.49 17.80 18.95
CA LYS A 418 -9.41 16.77 18.47
C LYS A 418 -8.68 15.61 17.80
N LEU A 419 -7.74 15.91 16.89
CA LEU A 419 -6.98 14.87 16.18
C LEU A 419 -6.09 14.08 17.13
N VAL A 420 -5.42 14.74 18.07
CA VAL A 420 -4.63 14.09 19.13
C VAL A 420 -5.48 13.12 19.94
N GLY A 421 -6.68 13.52 20.37
CA GLY A 421 -7.62 12.65 21.08
C GLY A 421 -8.00 11.41 20.27
N MET A 422 -8.29 11.57 18.98
CA MET A 422 -8.60 10.43 18.09
C MET A 422 -7.44 9.43 17.98
N PHE A 423 -6.21 9.92 17.91
CA PHE A 423 -5.01 9.08 17.91
C PHE A 423 -4.85 8.31 19.22
N ALA A 424 -5.02 8.98 20.37
CA ALA A 424 -4.96 8.37 21.69
C ALA A 424 -6.03 7.28 21.87
N ASP A 425 -7.28 7.58 21.53
CA ASP A 425 -8.41 6.64 21.62
C ASP A 425 -8.17 5.40 20.76
N ASN A 426 -7.74 5.58 19.51
CA ASN A 426 -7.42 4.47 18.63
C ASN A 426 -6.24 3.64 19.18
N PHE A 427 -5.22 4.28 19.75
CA PHE A 427 -4.00 3.60 20.17
C PHE A 427 -4.15 2.79 21.45
N GLY A 428 -5.17 3.08 22.28
CA GLY A 428 -5.46 2.36 23.52
C GLY A 428 -5.51 0.83 23.37
N GLN A 429 -5.91 0.32 22.21
CA GLN A 429 -5.96 -1.11 21.91
C GLN A 429 -4.58 -1.80 21.89
N TYR A 430 -3.49 -1.07 21.63
CA TYR A 430 -2.14 -1.61 21.50
C TYR A 430 -1.33 -1.49 22.79
N VAL A 431 -1.71 -0.59 23.70
CA VAL A 431 -0.97 -0.27 24.94
C VAL A 431 -0.55 -1.52 25.74
N PRO A 432 -1.39 -2.57 25.90
CA PRO A 432 -1.00 -3.76 26.66
C PRO A 432 0.12 -4.60 26.01
N PHE A 433 0.45 -4.38 24.73
CA PHE A 433 1.24 -5.29 23.91
C PHE A 433 2.53 -4.67 23.35
N ILE A 434 2.78 -3.39 23.65
CA ILE A 434 3.93 -2.61 23.16
C ILE A 434 4.90 -2.23 24.28
N ASP A 435 6.11 -1.84 23.90
CA ASP A 435 7.18 -1.45 24.83
C ASP A 435 6.97 -0.03 25.38
N ASP A 436 7.58 0.27 26.53
CA ASP A 436 7.35 1.53 27.26
C ASP A 436 7.79 2.77 26.48
N ASP A 437 8.83 2.67 25.64
CA ASP A 437 9.25 3.79 24.77
C ASP A 437 8.16 4.16 23.75
N VAL A 438 7.43 3.17 23.23
CA VAL A 438 6.31 3.41 22.31
C VAL A 438 5.11 3.97 23.07
N LYS A 439 4.89 3.55 24.33
CA LYS A 439 3.87 4.16 25.20
C LYS A 439 4.20 5.62 25.54
N ALA A 440 5.47 5.94 25.77
CA ALA A 440 5.92 7.30 26.03
C ALA A 440 5.85 8.20 24.78
N ALA A 441 5.95 7.61 23.58
CA ALA A 441 5.66 8.29 22.32
C ALA A 441 4.16 8.36 22.01
N ALA A 442 3.34 7.52 22.64
CA ALA A 442 1.89 7.61 22.56
C ALA A 442 1.43 8.90 23.24
N ILE A 443 0.55 9.62 22.57
CA ILE A 443 0.27 11.01 22.92
C ILE A 443 -0.33 11.07 24.34
N GLY A 444 0.43 11.66 25.26
CA GLY A 444 0.15 11.85 26.69
C GLY A 444 1.12 12.84 27.28
#